data_AF-A0A8T3XEP0-F1
#
_entry.id   AF-A0A8T3XEP0-F1
#
_cell.length_a   1.000
_cell.length_b   1.000
_cell.length_c   1.000
_cell.angle_alpha   90.00
_cell.angle_beta   90.00
_cell.angle_gamma   90.00
#
_symmetry.space_group_name_H-M   'P 1'
#
loop_
_entity.id
_entity.type
_entity.pdbx_description
1 polymer ?
#
loop_
_entity_poly.entity_id
_entity_poly.type
_entity_poly.pdbx_seq_one_letter_code
_entity_poly.pdbx_strand_id
1 'polypeptide(L)'
;MAKIGIADTTFARVNMADFALGIIKKNSRHKIERYTVPGIKDIPIACKLLFEKYKCDIIMAFGMAGPKEIDKQCSHEASLGIQIVQLTEKKHILEVFVHMDEAKKENEIYQIAKNRAEKHALNALALLQSKTALTKFAGTGRRQGKEDEGSIKI
;
A
#
# COMPACT_ATOMS: atom_id res chain seq x y z
N MET A 1 -12.81 11.10 13.24
CA MET A 1 -11.83 11.18 12.13
C MET A 1 -10.79 10.10 12.34
N ALA A 2 -10.59 9.23 11.35
CA ALA A 2 -9.59 8.16 11.44
C ALA A 2 -8.13 8.69 11.37
N LYS A 3 -7.20 7.88 11.87
CA LYS A 3 -5.75 8.05 11.78
C LYS A 3 -5.16 7.00 10.83
N ILE A 4 -4.59 7.45 9.71
CA ILE A 4 -3.97 6.61 8.68
C ILE A 4 -2.48 6.47 8.99
N GLY A 5 -2.00 5.24 9.09
CA GLY A 5 -0.58 4.95 9.18
C GLY A 5 0.05 4.80 7.81
N ILE A 6 1.27 5.30 7.65
CA ILE A 6 2.08 5.19 6.43
C ILE A 6 3.39 4.54 6.84
N ALA A 7 3.61 3.29 6.42
CA ALA A 7 4.88 2.61 6.58
C ALA A 7 5.60 2.60 5.23
N ASP A 8 6.83 3.09 5.15
CA ASP A 8 7.61 3.12 3.91
C ASP A 8 9.09 2.82 4.15
N THR A 9 9.89 2.76 3.10
CA THR A 9 11.28 2.28 3.20
C THR A 9 12.29 3.26 2.62
N THR A 10 13.50 3.28 3.19
CA THR A 10 14.65 3.97 2.55
C THR A 10 15.20 3.18 1.36
N PHE A 11 14.95 1.87 1.29
CA PHE A 11 15.35 1.04 0.14
C PHE A 11 14.59 1.38 -1.14
N ALA A 12 13.33 1.82 -1.02
CA ALA A 12 12.52 2.17 -2.18
C ALA A 12 13.13 3.34 -2.98
N ARG A 13 13.23 3.16 -4.30
CA ARG A 13 13.77 4.17 -5.22
C ARG A 13 12.75 5.25 -5.61
N VAL A 14 11.51 5.11 -5.16
CA VAL A 14 10.42 6.07 -5.40
C VAL A 14 9.73 6.37 -4.07
N ASN A 15 9.62 7.64 -3.71
CA ASN A 15 8.88 8.08 -2.52
C ASN A 15 7.36 8.01 -2.77
N MET A 16 6.82 6.80 -2.71
CA MET A 16 5.40 6.52 -2.93
C MET A 16 4.48 7.15 -1.89
N ALA A 17 4.99 7.31 -0.66
CA ALA A 17 4.24 7.91 0.44
C ALA A 17 3.78 9.33 0.08
N ASP A 18 4.64 10.15 -0.54
CA ASP A 18 4.28 11.54 -0.88
C ASP A 18 3.09 11.62 -1.85
N PHE A 19 2.99 10.72 -2.84
CA PHE A 19 1.84 10.66 -3.74
C PHE A 19 0.56 10.28 -2.99
N ALA A 20 0.62 9.26 -2.13
CA ALA A 20 -0.52 8.85 -1.31
C ALA A 20 -0.97 9.98 -0.36
N LEU A 21 -0.02 10.67 0.28
CA LEU A 21 -0.30 11.81 1.14
C LEU A 21 -0.99 12.96 0.39
N GLY A 22 -0.57 13.24 -0.85
CA GLY A 22 -1.23 14.21 -1.72
C GLY A 22 -2.71 13.88 -1.96
N ILE A 23 -3.02 12.61 -2.26
CA ILE A 23 -4.39 12.13 -2.44
C ILE A 23 -5.19 12.20 -1.14
N ILE A 24 -4.63 11.74 -0.02
CA ILE A 24 -5.31 11.72 1.28
C ILE A 24 -5.67 13.15 1.72
N LYS A 25 -4.72 14.09 1.62
CA LYS A 25 -4.91 15.50 2.00
C LYS A 25 -5.94 16.21 1.11
N LYS A 26 -5.96 15.87 -0.19
CA LYS A 26 -6.93 16.45 -1.13
C LYS A 26 -8.36 15.97 -0.87
N ASN A 27 -8.55 14.73 -0.44
CA ASN A 27 -9.86 14.08 -0.37
C ASN A 27 -10.39 13.90 1.06
N SER A 28 -9.60 14.21 2.08
CA SER A 28 -9.99 13.98 3.47
C SER A 28 -9.24 14.89 4.43
N ARG A 29 -9.68 14.89 5.70
CA ARG A 29 -8.97 15.56 6.80
C ARG A 29 -8.34 14.57 7.78
N HIS A 30 -8.25 13.29 7.43
CA HIS A 30 -7.75 12.25 8.32
C HIS A 30 -6.35 12.56 8.84
N LYS A 31 -6.08 12.13 10.08
CA LYS A 31 -4.74 12.27 10.67
C LYS A 31 -3.80 11.28 9.99
N ILE A 32 -2.53 11.65 9.88
CA ILE A 32 -1.48 10.82 9.27
C ILE A 32 -0.40 10.57 10.31
N GLU A 33 0.09 9.34 10.36
CA GLU A 33 1.29 8.94 11.09
C GLU A 33 2.23 8.23 10.14
N ARG A 34 3.47 8.71 9.98
CA ARG A 34 4.44 8.12 9.05
C ARG A 34 5.57 7.47 9.82
N TYR A 35 5.93 6.25 9.43
CA TYR A 35 7.06 5.51 9.98
C TYR A 35 7.87 4.88 8.84
N THR A 36 9.04 5.47 8.57
CA THR A 36 10.00 4.97 7.59
C THR A 36 10.99 3.99 8.22
N VAL A 37 11.22 2.86 7.56
CA VAL A 37 12.16 1.81 7.98
C VAL A 37 13.21 1.52 6.91
N PRO A 38 14.28 0.75 7.18
CA PRO A 38 15.31 0.50 6.19
C PRO A 38 14.81 -0.23 4.93
N GLY A 39 14.10 -1.35 5.10
CA GLY A 39 13.67 -2.19 3.98
C GLY A 39 12.36 -2.94 4.20
N ILE A 40 11.99 -3.75 3.21
CA ILE A 40 10.66 -4.38 3.14
C ILE A 40 10.37 -5.33 4.31
N LYS A 41 11.41 -6.00 4.83
CA LYS A 41 11.33 -6.92 5.96
C LYS A 41 10.98 -6.23 7.29
N ASP A 42 11.21 -4.92 7.39
CA ASP A 42 10.94 -4.13 8.58
C ASP A 42 9.50 -3.55 8.58
N ILE A 43 8.80 -3.62 7.44
CA ILE A 43 7.44 -3.10 7.29
C ILE A 43 6.45 -3.78 8.25
N PRO A 44 6.42 -5.11 8.43
CA PRO A 44 5.46 -5.75 9.33
C PRO A 44 5.51 -5.21 10.76
N ILE A 45 6.71 -5.06 11.33
CA ILE A 45 6.85 -4.54 12.69
C ILE A 45 6.49 -3.05 12.76
N ALA A 46 6.84 -2.25 11.75
CA ALA A 46 6.40 -0.86 11.65
C ALA A 46 4.88 -0.74 11.62
N CYS A 47 4.20 -1.58 10.82
CA CYS A 47 2.74 -1.62 10.77
C CYS A 47 2.13 -2.01 12.11
N LYS A 48 2.67 -3.02 12.78
CA LYS A 48 2.18 -3.42 14.10
C LYS A 48 2.31 -2.29 15.12
N LEU A 49 3.44 -1.59 15.14
CA LEU A 49 3.66 -0.45 16.03
C LEU A 49 2.73 0.73 15.70
N LEU A 50 2.48 1.01 14.42
CA LEU A 50 1.51 2.03 13.98
C LEU A 50 0.09 1.73 14.50
N PHE A 51 -0.33 0.47 14.51
CA PHE A 51 -1.59 0.07 15.13
C PHE A 51 -1.57 0.16 16.66
N GLU A 52 -0.60 -0.50 17.32
CA GLU A 52 -0.61 -0.67 18.77
C GLU A 52 -0.22 0.60 19.53
N LYS A 53 0.86 1.26 19.12
CA LYS A 53 1.40 2.44 19.82
C LYS A 53 0.77 3.73 19.33
N TYR A 54 0.66 3.88 18.01
CA TYR A 54 0.21 5.13 17.41
C TYR A 54 -1.30 5.18 17.11
N LYS A 55 -2.02 4.08 17.37
CA LYS A 55 -3.48 3.97 17.27
C LYS A 55 -4.02 4.32 15.88
N CYS A 56 -3.33 3.90 14.83
CA CYS A 56 -3.84 3.98 13.47
C CYS A 56 -5.08 3.07 13.29
N ASP A 57 -5.97 3.45 12.38
CA ASP A 57 -7.20 2.71 12.04
C ASP A 57 -7.02 1.87 10.77
N ILE A 58 -6.17 2.33 9.87
CA ILE A 58 -5.78 1.67 8.63
C ILE A 58 -4.33 2.05 8.31
N ILE A 59 -3.59 1.17 7.63
CA ILE A 59 -2.21 1.45 7.23
C ILE A 59 -2.05 1.26 5.73
N MET A 60 -1.21 2.08 5.12
CA MET A 60 -0.64 1.83 3.80
C MET A 60 0.84 1.48 3.96
N ALA A 61 1.24 0.36 3.38
CA ALA A 61 2.58 -0.21 3.50
C ALA A 61 3.30 -0.16 2.15
N PHE A 62 4.26 0.74 2.00
CA PHE A 62 4.98 1.00 0.75
C PHE A 62 6.34 0.31 0.74
N GLY A 63 6.55 -0.56 -0.25
CA GLY A 63 7.80 -1.31 -0.41
C GLY A 63 8.20 -1.38 -1.88
N MET A 64 9.51 -1.53 -2.12
CA MET A 64 10.02 -1.81 -3.45
C MET A 64 10.91 -3.03 -3.37
N ALA A 65 10.67 -4.02 -4.21
CA ALA A 65 11.47 -5.25 -4.26
C ALA A 65 12.43 -5.18 -5.45
N GLY A 66 13.66 -5.65 -5.24
CA GLY A 66 14.63 -5.77 -6.33
C GLY A 66 14.29 -6.89 -7.32
N PRO A 67 14.99 -6.93 -8.46
CA PRO A 67 14.67 -7.87 -9.54
C PRO A 67 15.21 -9.28 -9.29
N LYS A 68 16.04 -9.50 -8.26
CA LYS A 68 16.64 -10.81 -7.99
C LYS A 68 15.63 -11.72 -7.31
N GLU A 69 15.74 -13.03 -7.52
CA GLU A 69 14.86 -14.01 -6.87
C GLU A 69 14.89 -13.93 -5.34
N ILE A 70 16.05 -13.62 -4.75
CA ILE A 70 16.16 -13.39 -3.31
C ILE A 70 15.36 -12.17 -2.83
N ASP A 71 15.23 -11.14 -3.66
CA ASP A 71 14.44 -9.95 -3.35
C ASP A 71 12.95 -10.28 -3.42
N LYS A 72 12.53 -11.12 -4.38
CA LYS A 72 11.15 -11.62 -4.47
C LYS A 72 10.79 -12.45 -3.24
N GLN A 73 11.68 -13.33 -2.80
CA GLN A 73 11.49 -14.10 -1.58
C GLN A 73 11.37 -13.18 -0.36
N CYS A 74 12.26 -12.20 -0.21
CA CYS A 74 12.17 -11.21 0.88
C CYS A 74 10.85 -10.43 0.84
N SER A 75 10.34 -10.10 -0.36
CA SER A 75 9.06 -9.42 -0.52
C SER A 75 7.88 -10.30 -0.09
N HIS A 76 7.93 -11.59 -0.45
CA HIS A 76 6.92 -12.58 -0.03
C HIS A 76 6.90 -12.76 1.49
N GLU A 77 8.06 -12.90 2.13
CA GLU A 77 8.18 -13.00 3.59
C GLU A 77 7.62 -11.76 4.30
N ALA A 78 7.87 -10.56 3.74
CA ALA A 78 7.27 -9.33 4.25
C ALA A 78 5.74 -9.31 4.10
N SER A 79 5.20 -9.75 2.95
CA SER A 79 3.74 -9.85 2.74
C SER A 79 3.10 -10.83 3.74
N LEU A 80 3.74 -11.97 4.03
CA LEU A 80 3.27 -12.89 5.07
C LEU A 80 3.23 -12.22 6.45
N GLY A 81 4.29 -11.48 6.80
CA GLY A 81 4.33 -10.70 8.03
C GLY A 81 3.18 -9.68 8.11
N ILE A 82 2.91 -8.95 7.03
CA ILE A 82 1.79 -7.99 6.93
C ILE A 82 0.45 -8.70 7.14
N GLN A 83 0.23 -9.86 6.54
CA GLN A 83 -0.99 -10.65 6.74
C GLN A 83 -1.19 -11.06 8.20
N ILE A 84 -0.13 -11.53 8.88
CA ILE A 84 -0.17 -11.88 10.30
C ILE A 84 -0.56 -10.66 11.15
N VAL A 85 0.00 -9.48 10.86
CA VAL A 85 -0.36 -8.24 11.57
C VAL A 85 -1.83 -7.87 11.33
N GLN A 86 -2.33 -7.94 10.10
CA GLN A 86 -3.74 -7.66 9.80
C GLN A 86 -4.69 -8.55 10.60
N LEU A 87 -4.41 -9.86 10.66
CA LEU A 87 -5.25 -10.83 11.38
C LEU A 87 -5.20 -10.61 12.90
N THR A 88 -4.01 -10.30 13.43
CA THR A 88 -3.80 -10.05 14.86
C THR A 88 -4.47 -8.75 15.32
N GLU A 89 -4.31 -7.68 14.56
CA GLU A 89 -4.83 -6.35 14.88
C GLU A 89 -6.29 -6.15 14.44
N LYS A 90 -6.83 -7.08 13.64
CA LYS A 90 -8.18 -7.02 13.05
C LYS A 90 -8.43 -5.71 12.29
N LYS A 91 -7.40 -5.22 11.61
CA LYS A 91 -7.41 -3.96 10.84
C LYS A 91 -6.72 -4.16 9.50
N HIS A 92 -7.10 -3.34 8.52
CA HIS A 92 -6.56 -3.45 7.17
C HIS A 92 -5.19 -2.77 7.04
N ILE A 93 -4.28 -3.45 6.35
CA ILE A 93 -3.05 -2.89 5.79
C ILE A 93 -3.16 -3.02 4.28
N LEU A 94 -3.15 -1.89 3.56
CA LEU A 94 -3.03 -1.88 2.11
C LEU A 94 -1.55 -2.00 1.75
N GLU A 95 -1.16 -3.19 1.32
CA GLU A 95 0.18 -3.45 0.78
C GLU A 95 0.33 -2.79 -0.60
N VAL A 96 1.35 -1.94 -0.73
CA VAL A 96 1.70 -1.19 -1.93
C VAL A 96 3.16 -1.51 -2.26
N PHE A 97 3.38 -2.73 -2.73
CA PHE A 97 4.69 -3.16 -3.20
C PHE A 97 4.83 -2.94 -4.70
N VAL A 98 6.02 -2.56 -5.14
CA VAL A 98 6.39 -2.44 -6.56
C VAL A 98 7.66 -3.24 -6.80
N HIS A 99 7.63 -4.16 -7.75
CA HIS A 99 8.82 -4.93 -8.12
C HIS A 99 9.56 -4.22 -9.26
N MET A 100 10.88 -4.11 -9.14
CA MET A 100 11.72 -3.41 -10.12
C MET A 100 11.69 -4.05 -11.52
N ASP A 101 11.24 -5.30 -11.64
CA ASP A 101 11.09 -6.03 -12.90
C ASP A 101 9.69 -5.91 -13.53
N GLU A 102 8.75 -5.14 -12.93
CA GLU A 102 7.42 -4.88 -13.50
C GLU A 102 7.46 -4.10 -14.83
N ALA A 103 8.56 -3.38 -15.06
CA ALA A 103 8.84 -2.63 -16.28
C ALA A 103 10.36 -2.56 -16.53
N LYS A 104 10.75 -2.38 -17.79
CA LYS A 104 12.16 -2.32 -18.19
C LYS A 104 12.78 -0.93 -18.01
N LYS A 105 11.96 0.12 -17.96
CA LYS A 105 12.40 1.52 -17.91
C LYS A 105 12.08 2.12 -16.55
N GLU A 106 13.03 2.85 -15.97
CA GLU A 106 12.84 3.50 -14.66
C GLU A 106 11.67 4.49 -14.67
N ASN A 107 11.47 5.23 -15.76
CA ASN A 107 10.33 6.13 -15.92
C ASN A 107 9.00 5.39 -15.82
N GLU A 108 8.91 4.17 -16.37
CA GLU A 108 7.68 3.37 -16.32
C GLU A 108 7.44 2.81 -14.91
N ILE A 109 8.50 2.32 -14.24
CA ILE A 109 8.45 1.93 -12.83
C ILE A 109 7.97 3.09 -11.95
N TYR A 110 8.46 4.31 -12.19
CA TYR A 110 8.02 5.50 -11.46
C TYR A 110 6.52 5.78 -11.68
N GLN A 111 6.03 5.67 -12.91
CA GLN A 111 4.59 5.86 -13.19
C GLN A 111 3.73 4.78 -12.55
N ILE A 112 4.18 3.52 -12.56
CA ILE A 112 3.50 2.41 -11.88
C ILE A 112 3.43 2.69 -10.37
N ALA A 113 4.57 3.03 -9.76
CA ALA A 113 4.66 3.32 -8.32
C ALA A 113 3.77 4.49 -7.92
N LYS A 114 3.80 5.59 -8.69
CA LYS A 114 2.92 6.75 -8.48
C LYS A 114 1.44 6.36 -8.60
N ASN A 115 1.04 5.73 -9.71
CA ASN A 115 -0.35 5.36 -9.96
C ASN A 115 -0.88 4.40 -8.89
N ARG A 116 -0.08 3.41 -8.51
CA ARG A 116 -0.43 2.43 -7.48
C ARG A 116 -0.61 3.11 -6.12
N ALA A 117 0.33 3.97 -5.72
CA ALA A 117 0.23 4.73 -4.47
C ALA A 117 -1.04 5.61 -4.42
N GLU A 118 -1.31 6.35 -5.50
CA GLU A 118 -2.49 7.23 -5.58
C GLU A 118 -3.81 6.43 -5.53
N LYS A 119 -3.92 5.35 -6.31
CA LYS A 119 -5.13 4.52 -6.34
C LYS A 119 -5.35 3.77 -5.02
N HIS A 120 -4.30 3.24 -4.39
CA HIS A 120 -4.44 2.62 -3.07
C HIS A 120 -4.81 3.62 -1.99
N ALA A 121 -4.39 4.88 -2.09
CA ALA A 121 -4.83 5.92 -1.16
C ALA A 121 -6.35 6.14 -1.25
N LEU A 122 -6.92 6.16 -2.46
CA LEU A 122 -8.38 6.20 -2.65
C LEU A 122 -9.08 4.95 -2.07
N ASN A 123 -8.48 3.76 -2.23
CA ASN A 123 -9.02 2.54 -1.64
C ASN A 123 -8.99 2.59 -0.10
N ALA A 124 -7.92 3.12 0.51
CA ALA A 124 -7.84 3.30 1.96
C ALA A 124 -8.95 4.22 2.47
N LEU A 125 -9.20 5.35 1.78
CA LEU A 125 -10.30 6.26 2.10
C LEU A 125 -11.67 5.59 1.95
N ALA A 126 -11.87 4.79 0.90
CA ALA A 126 -13.12 4.06 0.70
C ALA A 126 -13.37 3.04 1.82
N LEU A 127 -12.34 2.29 2.23
CA LEU A 127 -12.46 1.32 3.33
C LEU A 127 -12.72 1.99 4.68
N LEU A 128 -12.16 3.18 4.92
CA LEU A 128 -12.48 3.98 6.10
C LEU A 128 -13.90 4.54 6.10
N GLN A 129 -14.52 4.72 4.92
CA GLN A 129 -15.88 5.21 4.81
C GLN A 129 -16.90 4.14 5.21
N SER A 130 -16.79 2.93 4.64
CA SER A 130 -17.70 1.81 4.93
C SER A 130 -17.21 0.53 4.28
N LYS A 131 -17.53 -0.62 4.88
CA LYS A 131 -17.37 -1.95 4.27
C LYS A 131 -18.07 -2.10 2.90
N THR A 132 -19.06 -1.26 2.60
CA THR A 132 -19.83 -1.30 1.34
C THR A 132 -19.32 -0.34 0.27
N ALA A 133 -18.37 0.55 0.59
CA ALA A 133 -17.93 1.61 -0.33
C ALA A 133 -17.36 1.05 -1.66
N LEU A 134 -16.73 -0.13 -1.61
CA LEU A 134 -16.15 -0.81 -2.76
C LEU A 134 -17.08 -1.80 -3.44
N THR A 135 -18.24 -2.14 -2.85
CA THR A 135 -19.13 -3.20 -3.34
C THR A 135 -19.62 -2.95 -4.77
N LYS A 136 -19.90 -1.70 -5.13
CA LYS A 136 -20.33 -1.32 -6.49
C LYS A 136 -19.29 -1.56 -7.58
N PHE A 137 -18.04 -1.84 -7.20
CA PHE A 137 -16.92 -2.13 -8.10
C PHE A 137 -16.53 -3.61 -8.08
N ALA A 138 -17.25 -4.46 -7.35
CA ALA A 138 -16.99 -5.90 -7.31
C ALA A 138 -17.06 -6.50 -8.73
N GLY A 139 -16.05 -7.30 -9.09
CA GLY A 139 -15.98 -7.98 -10.40
C GLY A 139 -15.68 -7.08 -11.61
N THR A 140 -15.24 -5.83 -11.41
CA THR A 140 -14.99 -4.88 -12.51
C THR A 140 -13.57 -4.91 -13.09
N GLY A 141 -12.67 -5.74 -12.54
CA GLY A 141 -11.30 -5.88 -13.06
C GLY A 141 -10.36 -4.69 -12.81
N ARG A 142 -10.65 -3.87 -11.79
CA ARG A 142 -9.82 -2.68 -11.48
C ARG A 142 -8.41 -3.03 -11.04
N ARG A 143 -7.43 -2.31 -11.58
CA ARG A 143 -6.00 -2.46 -11.26
C ARG A 143 -5.39 -1.20 -10.65
N GLN A 144 -4.29 -1.38 -9.92
CA GLN A 144 -3.48 -0.31 -9.36
C GLN A 144 -2.05 -0.40 -9.90
N GLY A 145 -1.63 0.59 -10.70
CA GLY A 145 -0.34 0.62 -11.39
C GLY A 145 -0.47 0.54 -12.92
N LYS A 146 -1.36 -0.31 -13.44
CA LYS A 146 -1.67 -0.45 -14.88
C LYS A 146 -3.16 -0.19 -15.15
N GLU A 147 -3.56 -0.28 -16.42
CA GLU A 147 -4.95 -0.16 -16.86
C GLU A 147 -5.84 -1.27 -16.27
N ASP A 148 -7.13 -0.98 -16.13
CA ASP A 148 -8.11 -1.94 -15.62
C ASP A 148 -8.37 -3.03 -16.67
N GLU A 149 -8.52 -4.28 -16.24
CA GLU A 149 -8.75 -5.42 -17.15
C GLU A 149 -10.21 -5.55 -17.62
N GLY A 150 -11.12 -4.86 -16.93
CA GLY A 150 -12.55 -4.99 -17.16
C GLY A 150 -13.18 -6.24 -16.55
N SER A 151 -14.50 -6.32 -16.63
CA SER A 151 -15.27 -7.45 -16.13
C SER A 151 -15.30 -8.60 -17.14
N ILE A 152 -15.15 -9.83 -16.65
CA ILE A 152 -15.45 -11.03 -17.43
C ILE A 152 -16.92 -11.38 -17.21
N LYS A 153 -17.68 -11.50 -18.29
CA LYS A 153 -19.06 -11.99 -18.28
C LYS A 153 -19.15 -13.19 -19.22
N ILE A 154 -19.79 -14.26 -18.74
CA ILE A 154 -20.14 -15.45 -19.52
C ILE A 154 -21.63 -15.37 -19.81
#